data_AF-A0A957MVQ8-F1
#
_entry.id   AF-A0A957MVQ8-F1
#
_cell.length_a   1.000
_cell.length_b   1.000
_cell.length_c   1.000
_cell.angle_alpha   90.00
_cell.angle_beta   90.00
_cell.angle_gamma   90.00
#
_symmetry.space_group_name_H-M   'P 1'
#
loop_
_entity.id
_entity.type
_entity.pdbx_description
1 polymer ?
#
loop_
_entity_poly.entity_id
_entity_poly.type
_entity_poly.pdbx_seq_one_letter_code
_entity_poly.pdbx_strand_id
1 'polypeptide(L)'
;EIVQERHRHRFEFNNAYRAQLEERGMVFSGLSPDGRLVEIAELGDHPFMLGSQFHPEFKSRPNKPHPLFYAFVQATIARHETRGGLADAVAVATDELAQE
;
A
#
# COMPACT_ATOMS: atom_id res chain seq x y z
N GLU A 1 -14.39 -11.02 4.47
CA GLU A 1 -15.57 -10.20 4.16
C GLU A 1 -15.61 -9.95 2.65
N ILE A 2 -16.79 -9.85 2.03
CA ILE A 2 -16.91 -9.55 0.59
C ILE A 2 -17.05 -8.03 0.42
N VAL A 3 -16.24 -7.44 -0.45
CA VAL A 3 -16.26 -6.00 -0.76
C VAL A 3 -16.76 -5.79 -2.19
N GLN A 4 -17.51 -4.72 -2.42
CA GLN A 4 -18.04 -4.35 -3.74
C GLN A 4 -17.48 -3.00 -4.18
N GLU A 5 -16.72 -2.96 -5.27
CA GLU A 5 -16.04 -1.75 -5.78
C GLU A 5 -16.47 -1.40 -7.22
N ARG A 6 -16.06 -0.22 -7.70
CA ARG A 6 -16.40 0.27 -9.05
C ARG A 6 -15.25 0.06 -10.02
N HIS A 7 -15.54 -0.53 -11.17
CA HIS A 7 -14.57 -0.87 -12.21
C HIS A 7 -14.84 -0.11 -13.50
N ARG A 8 -13.78 0.27 -14.23
CA ARG A 8 -13.89 0.84 -15.57
C ARG A 8 -12.64 0.55 -16.40
N HIS A 9 -12.37 -0.73 -16.63
CA HIS A 9 -11.28 -1.22 -17.47
C HIS A 9 -11.76 -2.38 -18.34
N ARG A 10 -10.88 -2.85 -19.24
CA ARG A 10 -11.10 -4.02 -20.09
C ARG A 10 -9.96 -5.03 -20.02
N PHE A 11 -8.77 -4.56 -19.65
CA PHE A 11 -7.60 -5.41 -19.49
C PHE A 11 -7.59 -5.99 -18.08
N GLU A 12 -7.22 -7.26 -18.03
CA GLU A 12 -7.13 -8.05 -16.81
C GLU A 12 -5.69 -8.53 -16.62
N PHE A 13 -5.30 -8.83 -15.39
CA PHE A 13 -3.99 -9.42 -15.11
C PHE A 13 -3.87 -10.79 -15.78
N ASN A 14 -2.76 -11.04 -16.48
CA ASN A 14 -2.51 -12.33 -17.10
C ASN A 14 -2.01 -13.33 -16.05
N ASN A 15 -2.89 -14.25 -15.64
CA ASN A 15 -2.60 -15.26 -14.63
C ASN A 15 -1.43 -16.19 -14.97
N ALA A 16 -0.99 -16.27 -16.24
CA ALA A 16 0.23 -16.99 -16.59
C ALA A 16 1.47 -16.45 -15.85
N TYR A 17 1.45 -15.19 -15.43
CA TYR A 17 2.54 -14.56 -14.68
C TYR A 17 2.34 -14.57 -13.15
N ARG A 18 1.20 -15.10 -12.63
CA ARG A 18 0.87 -15.02 -11.20
C ARG A 18 1.95 -15.66 -10.34
N ALA A 19 2.27 -16.93 -10.57
CA ALA A 19 3.23 -17.67 -9.77
C ALA A 19 4.65 -17.06 -9.83
N GLN A 20 5.07 -16.59 -11.00
CA GLN A 20 6.39 -15.96 -11.17
C GLN A 20 6.50 -14.66 -10.37
N LEU A 21 5.43 -13.86 -10.31
CA LEU A 21 5.42 -12.62 -9.54
C LEU A 21 5.29 -12.89 -8.04
N GLU A 22 4.51 -13.90 -7.63
CA GLU A 22 4.41 -14.36 -6.23
C GLU A 22 5.78 -14.78 -5.67
N GLU A 23 6.55 -15.56 -6.43
CA GLU A 23 7.91 -15.97 -6.05
C GLU A 23 8.86 -14.77 -5.82
N ARG A 24 8.57 -13.63 -6.45
CA ARG A 24 9.34 -12.39 -6.32
C ARG A 24 8.75 -11.40 -5.31
N GLY A 25 7.81 -11.84 -4.48
CA GLY A 25 7.28 -11.06 -3.36
C GLY A 25 6.01 -10.26 -3.67
N MET A 26 5.41 -10.44 -4.85
CA MET A 26 4.07 -9.91 -5.12
C MET A 26 3.04 -10.72 -4.33
N VAL A 27 2.08 -10.05 -3.71
CA VAL A 27 0.98 -10.66 -2.98
C VAL A 27 -0.32 -10.28 -3.68
N PHE A 28 -1.07 -11.26 -4.18
CA PHE A 28 -2.39 -11.06 -4.79
C PHE A 28 -3.48 -11.16 -3.72
N SER A 29 -3.57 -10.13 -2.88
CA SER A 29 -4.42 -10.09 -1.68
C SER A 29 -5.92 -9.91 -1.95
N GLY A 30 -6.27 -9.40 -3.14
CA GLY A 30 -7.65 -9.21 -3.56
C GLY A 30 -7.92 -9.95 -4.86
N LEU A 31 -8.87 -10.88 -4.81
CA LEU A 31 -9.31 -11.66 -5.97
C LEU A 31 -10.82 -11.53 -6.15
N SER A 32 -11.29 -11.72 -7.38
CA SER A 32 -12.72 -11.91 -7.64
C SER A 32 -13.25 -13.12 -6.87
N PRO A 33 -14.57 -13.24 -6.63
CA PRO A 33 -15.15 -14.35 -5.86
C PRO A 33 -14.82 -15.75 -6.42
N ASP A 34 -14.56 -15.87 -7.72
CA ASP A 34 -14.14 -17.10 -8.38
C ASP A 34 -12.61 -17.32 -8.41
N GLY A 35 -11.83 -16.38 -7.85
CA GLY A 35 -10.37 -16.41 -7.76
C GLY A 35 -9.63 -16.09 -9.06
N ARG A 36 -10.36 -15.80 -10.15
CA ARG A 36 -9.78 -15.68 -11.50
C ARG A 36 -9.19 -14.31 -11.80
N LEU A 37 -9.84 -13.24 -11.37
CA LEU A 37 -9.36 -11.87 -11.59
C LEU A 37 -8.55 -11.41 -10.39
N VAL A 38 -7.45 -10.70 -10.67
CA VAL A 38 -6.69 -9.99 -9.65
C VAL A 38 -7.30 -8.61 -9.48
N GLU A 39 -7.80 -8.33 -8.29
CA GLU A 39 -8.41 -7.05 -7.93
C GLU A 39 -7.45 -6.16 -7.14
N ILE A 40 -6.59 -6.76 -6.31
CA ILE A 40 -5.57 -6.07 -5.52
C ILE A 40 -4.26 -6.87 -5.59
N ALA A 41 -3.16 -6.15 -5.81
CA ALA A 41 -1.80 -6.66 -5.75
C ALA A 41 -0.92 -5.76 -4.89
N GLU A 42 -0.03 -6.35 -4.10
CA GLU A 42 0.82 -5.66 -3.13
C GLU A 42 2.26 -6.19 -3.19
N LEU A 43 3.25 -5.38 -2.78
CA LEU A 43 4.63 -5.85 -2.59
C LEU A 43 4.88 -6.07 -1.10
N GLY A 44 5.06 -7.33 -0.69
CA GLY A 44 5.08 -7.72 0.73
C GLY A 44 6.21 -7.10 1.56
N ASP A 45 7.35 -6.78 0.95
CA ASP A 45 8.52 -6.17 1.61
C ASP A 45 8.55 -4.64 1.49
N HIS A 46 7.42 -4.01 1.15
CA HIS A 46 7.30 -2.56 1.09
C HIS A 46 6.22 -2.08 2.06
N PRO A 47 6.47 -1.03 2.88
CA PRO A 47 5.56 -0.61 3.95
C PRO A 47 4.17 -0.23 3.46
N PHE A 48 4.07 0.27 2.23
CA PHE A 48 2.80 0.49 1.53
C PHE A 48 3.01 0.58 0.01
N MET A 49 2.97 -0.55 -0.69
CA MET A 49 2.97 -0.61 -2.16
C MET A 49 1.81 -1.50 -2.58
N LEU A 50 0.71 -0.87 -2.97
CA LEU A 50 -0.55 -1.53 -3.28
C LEU A 50 -1.12 -0.94 -4.56
N GLY A 51 -1.59 -1.81 -5.46
CA GLY A 51 -2.40 -1.44 -6.61
C GLY A 51 -3.77 -2.12 -6.55
N SER A 52 -4.82 -1.36 -6.83
CA SER A 52 -6.17 -1.89 -7.04
C SER A 52 -6.59 -1.73 -8.49
N GLN A 53 -7.35 -2.67 -9.02
CA GLN A 53 -7.91 -2.59 -10.37
C GLN A 53 -9.17 -1.69 -10.41
N PHE A 54 -9.90 -1.63 -9.30
CA PHE A 54 -11.05 -0.76 -9.12
C PHE A 54 -10.68 0.67 -8.74
N HIS A 55 -11.72 1.52 -8.69
CA HIS A 55 -11.67 2.96 -8.40
C HIS A 55 -12.18 3.28 -6.97
N PRO A 56 -11.33 3.18 -5.93
CA PRO A 56 -11.72 3.47 -4.55
C PRO A 56 -12.17 4.93 -4.34
N GLU A 57 -11.73 5.85 -5.20
CA GLU A 57 -12.04 7.27 -5.17
C GLU A 57 -13.55 7.53 -5.29
N PHE A 58 -14.28 6.72 -6.06
CA PHE A 58 -15.71 6.93 -6.24
C PHE A 58 -16.53 6.59 -5.00
N LYS A 59 -15.99 5.79 -4.08
CA LYS A 59 -16.64 5.43 -2.81
C LYS A 59 -16.10 6.19 -1.59
N SER A 60 -15.01 6.94 -1.74
CA SER A 60 -14.50 7.81 -0.69
C SER A 60 -15.41 9.03 -0.46
N ARG A 61 -15.60 9.44 0.80
CA ARG A 61 -16.33 10.66 1.19
C ARG A 61 -15.53 11.42 2.26
N PRO A 62 -15.69 12.75 2.40
CA PRO A 62 -14.94 13.52 3.41
C PRO A 62 -15.11 13.01 4.85
N ASN A 63 -16.32 12.58 5.23
CA ASN A 63 -16.64 12.03 6.56
C ASN A 63 -16.50 10.51 6.65
N LYS A 64 -16.18 9.84 5.54
CA LYS A 64 -15.98 8.39 5.46
C LYS A 64 -14.94 8.11 4.37
N PRO A 65 -13.65 8.37 4.65
CA PRO A 65 -12.60 8.13 3.67
C PRO A 65 -12.53 6.65 3.34
N HIS A 66 -12.23 6.33 2.08
CA HIS A 66 -12.03 4.94 1.69
C HIS A 66 -10.83 4.35 2.47
N PRO A 67 -10.92 3.09 2.96
CA PRO A 67 -9.85 2.48 3.76
C PRO A 67 -8.47 2.53 3.11
N LEU A 68 -8.38 2.31 1.78
CA LEU A 68 -7.10 2.38 1.06
C LEU A 68 -6.43 3.76 1.13
N PHE A 69 -7.19 4.87 1.00
CA PHE A 69 -6.62 6.21 1.11
C PHE A 69 -6.23 6.54 2.54
N TYR A 70 -7.06 6.14 3.51
CA TYR A 70 -6.76 6.34 4.92
C TYR A 70 -5.46 5.60 5.31
N ALA A 71 -5.35 4.33 4.91
CA ALA A 71 -4.15 3.52 5.17
C ALA A 71 -2.90 4.06 4.46
N PHE A 72 -3.04 4.56 3.22
CA PHE A 72 -1.92 5.20 2.51
C PHE A 72 -1.38 6.42 3.25
N VAL A 73 -2.27 7.28 3.74
CA VAL A 73 -1.89 8.47 4.52
C VAL A 73 -1.22 8.07 5.84
N GLN A 74 -1.78 7.08 6.55
CA GLN A 74 -1.19 6.55 7.77
C GLN A 74 0.22 5.99 7.54
N ALA A 75 0.42 5.20 6.48
CA ALA A 75 1.74 4.67 6.11
C ALA A 75 2.73 5.79 5.76
N THR A 76 2.25 6.87 5.12
CA THR A 76 3.08 8.04 4.81
C THR A 76 3.51 8.77 6.08
N ILE A 77 2.61 8.96 7.06
CA ILE A 77 2.93 9.56 8.36
C ILE A 77 3.95 8.70 9.11
N ALA A 78 3.70 7.39 9.24
CA ALA A 78 4.64 6.47 9.88
C ALA A 78 6.02 6.48 9.20
N ARG A 79 6.05 6.56 7.86
CA ARG A 79 7.30 6.68 7.11
C ARG A 79 8.00 8.02 7.37
N HIS A 80 7.25 9.11 7.51
CA HIS A 80 7.80 10.42 7.85
C HIS A 80 8.42 10.41 9.25
N GLU A 81 7.72 9.88 10.24
CA GLU A 81 8.21 9.77 11.63
C GLU A 81 9.46 8.89 11.73
N THR A 82 9.51 7.76 11.04
CA THR A 82 10.70 6.88 11.03
C THR A 82 11.90 7.50 10.33
N ARG A 83 11.70 8.40 9.35
CA ARG A 83 12.79 9.17 8.72
C ARG A 83 13.22 10.34 9.59
N GLY A 84 12.26 11.06 10.17
CA GLY A 84 12.47 12.17 11.09
C GLY A 84 13.19 11.73 12.35
N GLY A 85 12.81 10.60 12.95
CA GLY A 85 13.47 10.04 14.13
C GLY A 85 14.93 9.65 13.90
N LEU A 86 15.33 9.31 12.67
CA LEU A 86 16.73 9.09 12.33
C LEU A 86 17.49 10.42 12.20
N ALA A 87 16.86 11.46 11.65
CA ALA A 87 17.46 12.79 11.54
C ALA A 87 17.55 13.50 12.90
N ASP A 88 16.51 13.40 13.72
CA ASP A 88 16.45 13.95 15.08
C ASP A 88 17.39 13.22 16.03
N ALA A 89 17.47 11.88 15.96
CA ALA A 89 18.44 11.13 16.76
C ALA A 89 19.90 11.41 16.37
N VAL A 90 20.18 11.59 15.08
CA VAL A 90 21.51 12.00 14.61
C VAL A 90 21.81 13.44 15.05
N ALA A 91 20.86 14.36 14.96
CA ALA A 91 21.03 15.75 15.42
C ALA A 91 21.32 15.83 16.93
N VAL A 92 20.57 15.08 17.75
CA VAL A 92 20.81 14.98 19.20
C VAL A 92 22.18 14.39 19.51
N ALA A 93 22.56 13.29 18.84
CA ALA A 93 23.88 12.68 19.03
C ALA A 93 25.04 13.61 18.59
N THR A 94 24.85 14.43 17.56
CA THR A 94 25.86 15.42 17.13
C THR A 94 25.95 16.62 18.06
N ASP A 95 24.85 17.03 18.70
CA ASP A 95 24.86 18.11 19.70
C ASP A 95 25.52 17.66 21.00
N GLU A 96 25.35 16.40 21.42
CA GLU A 96 26.01 15.85 22.61
C GLU A 96 27.54 15.73 22.41
N LEU A 97 28.00 15.37 21.21
CA LEU A 97 29.43 15.31 20.87
C LEU A 97 30.08 16.69 20.66
N ALA A 98 29.29 17.74 20.40
CA ALA A 98 29.78 19.10 20.22
C ALA A 98 29.90 19.87 21.55
N GLN A 99 29.46 19.29 22.66
CA GLN A 99 29.51 19.86 24.01
C GLN A 99 30.66 19.28 24.88
N GLU A 100 31.49 18.38 24.34
CA GLU A 100 32.77 17.94 24.90
C GLU A 100 33.96 18.60 24.17
#